data_AF-A0A658NQA8-F1
#
_entry.id   AF-A0A658NQA8-F1
#
_cell.length_a   1.000
_cell.length_b   1.000
_cell.length_c   1.000
_cell.angle_alpha   90.00
_cell.angle_beta   90.00
_cell.angle_gamma   90.00
#
_symmetry.space_group_name_H-M   'P 1'
#
loop_
_entity.id
_entity.type
_entity.pdbx_description
1 polymer ?
#
loop_
_entity_poly.entity_id
_entity_poly.type
_entity_poly.pdbx_seq_one_letter_code
_entity_poly.pdbx_strand_id
1 'polypeptide(L)'
;PGCLGLDALWQLTGFFLGWLGLPGRGRALGVGEVKFSDQVLPTTKLVEYRVDFNRVFKTKLKLGIADGQLIADGKPIYEVKDK
;
A
#
# COMPACT_ATOMS: atom_id res chain seq x y z
N PRO A 1 -5.56 -6.41 -12.36
CA PRO A 1 -4.13 -6.24 -12.76
C PRO A 1 -3.25 -6.02 -11.52
N GLY A 2 -2.06 -6.62 -11.45
CA GLY A 2 -1.19 -6.51 -10.26
C GLY A 2 -0.83 -5.06 -9.89
N CYS A 3 -0.66 -4.20 -10.89
CA CYS A 3 -0.39 -2.77 -10.69
C CYS A 3 -1.50 -2.03 -9.91
N LEU A 4 -2.78 -2.40 -10.07
CA LEU A 4 -3.88 -1.79 -9.33
C LEU A 4 -3.89 -2.23 -7.86
N GLY A 5 -3.43 -3.45 -7.57
CA GLY A 5 -3.25 -3.90 -6.18
C GLY A 5 -2.12 -3.15 -5.49
N LEU A 6 -1.02 -2.90 -6.20
CA LEU A 6 0.06 -2.04 -5.70
C LEU A 6 -0.42 -0.59 -5.50
N ASP A 7 -1.18 -0.05 -6.46
CA ASP A 7 -1.70 1.31 -6.37
C ASP A 7 -2.64 1.50 -5.17
N ALA A 8 -3.48 0.51 -4.85
CA ALA A 8 -4.32 0.56 -3.66
C ALA A 8 -3.50 0.68 -2.35
N LEU A 9 -2.33 0.04 -2.26
CA LEU A 9 -1.43 0.21 -1.11
C LEU A 9 -0.88 1.65 -1.04
N TRP A 10 -0.52 2.25 -2.17
CA TRP A 10 -0.13 3.67 -2.21
C TRP A 10 -1.29 4.61 -1.84
N GLN A 11 -2.50 4.33 -2.33
CA GLN A 11 -3.69 5.11 -2.02
C GLN A 11 -4.01 5.08 -0.53
N LEU A 12 -3.99 3.90 0.10
CA LEU A 12 -4.20 3.75 1.55
C LEU A 12 -3.12 4.44 2.35
N THR A 13 -1.86 4.35 1.91
CA THR A 13 -0.74 5.06 2.53
C THR A 13 -0.96 6.58 2.50
N GLY A 14 -1.34 7.13 1.34
CA GLY A 14 -1.63 8.55 1.16
C GLY A 14 -2.89 9.00 1.92
N PHE A 15 -3.94 8.17 1.94
CA PHE A 15 -5.16 8.41 2.69
C PHE A 15 -4.85 8.58 4.18
N PHE A 16 -4.02 7.71 4.76
CA PHE A 16 -3.62 7.80 6.16
C PHE A 16 -2.88 9.11 6.48
N LEU A 17 -2.03 9.61 5.58
CA LEU A 17 -1.38 10.92 5.78
C LEU A 17 -2.42 12.05 5.83
N GLY A 18 -3.42 12.02 4.96
CA GLY A 18 -4.55 12.95 5.01
C GLY A 18 -5.40 12.79 6.27
N TRP A 19 -5.64 11.55 6.70
CA TRP A 19 -6.37 11.21 7.92
C TRP A 19 -5.68 11.74 9.19
N LEU A 20 -4.33 11.76 9.20
CA LEU A 20 -3.53 12.41 10.24
C LEU A 20 -3.59 13.96 10.21
N GLY A 21 -4.34 14.55 9.30
CA GLY A 21 -4.47 16.00 9.13
C GLY A 21 -3.29 16.66 8.42
N LEU A 22 -2.44 15.90 7.72
CA LEU A 22 -1.30 16.47 7.00
C LEU A 22 -1.78 17.14 5.70
N PRO A 23 -1.47 18.43 5.47
CA PRO A 23 -1.92 19.13 4.27
C PRO A 23 -1.11 18.73 3.04
N GLY A 24 -1.73 18.78 1.85
CA GLY A 24 -1.08 18.56 0.56
C GLY A 24 -1.88 17.66 -0.37
N ARG A 25 -1.37 17.45 -1.59
CA ARG A 25 -1.91 16.47 -2.55
C ARG A 25 -0.95 15.28 -2.63
N GLY A 26 -1.46 14.07 -2.44
CA GLY A 26 -0.65 12.85 -2.43
C GLY A 26 0.01 12.55 -3.79
N ARG A 27 1.22 11.98 -3.72
CA ARG A 27 1.95 11.39 -4.85
C ARG A 27 2.68 10.15 -4.35
N ALA A 28 2.52 9.02 -5.04
CA ALA A 28 3.38 7.87 -4.83
C ALA A 28 4.80 8.23 -5.30
N LEU A 29 5.80 7.97 -4.47
CA LEU A 29 7.20 8.28 -4.80
C LEU A 29 7.97 7.05 -5.29
N GLY A 30 7.51 5.86 -4.95
CA GLY A 30 8.15 4.62 -5.35
C GLY A 30 7.79 3.47 -4.43
N VAL A 31 8.51 2.38 -4.61
CA VAL A 31 8.41 1.15 -3.83
C VAL A 31 9.77 0.46 -3.84
N GLY A 32 10.16 -0.15 -2.72
CA GLY A 32 11.45 -0.85 -2.60
C GLY A 32 11.43 -2.19 -3.32
N GLU A 33 10.80 -3.18 -2.69
CA GLU A 33 10.59 -4.51 -3.29
C GLU A 33 9.09 -4.79 -3.45
N VAL A 34 8.74 -5.40 -4.59
CA VAL A 34 7.39 -5.88 -4.87
C VAL A 34 7.49 -7.32 -5.31
N LYS A 35 6.74 -8.20 -4.65
CA LYS A 35 6.60 -9.60 -5.03
C LYS A 35 5.15 -9.92 -5.31
N PHE A 36 4.90 -10.45 -6.52
CA PHE A 36 3.62 -11.02 -6.91
C PHE A 36 3.75 -12.54 -6.94
N SER A 37 3.15 -13.23 -5.98
CA SER A 37 3.24 -14.70 -5.86
C SER A 37 2.00 -15.43 -6.39
N ASP A 38 0.88 -14.74 -6.57
CA ASP A 38 -0.37 -15.29 -7.08
C ASP A 38 -1.23 -14.19 -7.71
N GLN A 39 -2.49 -14.47 -8.07
CA GLN A 39 -3.40 -13.53 -8.73
C GLN A 39 -4.80 -13.50 -8.13
N VAL A 40 -5.47 -12.35 -8.28
CA VAL A 40 -6.91 -12.22 -8.03
C VAL A 40 -7.66 -12.75 -9.25
N LEU A 41 -8.53 -13.74 -9.04
CA LEU A 41 -9.39 -14.31 -10.09
C LEU A 41 -10.81 -13.73 -9.99
N PRO A 42 -11.63 -13.84 -11.05
CA PRO A 42 -13.05 -13.45 -10.98
C PRO A 42 -13.85 -14.22 -9.91
N THR A 43 -13.34 -15.36 -9.44
CA THR A 43 -13.94 -16.16 -8.37
C THR A 43 -13.56 -15.71 -6.97
N THR A 44 -12.51 -14.90 -6.82
CA THR A 44 -12.06 -14.36 -5.52
C THR A 44 -13.19 -13.58 -4.85
N LYS A 45 -13.44 -13.84 -3.57
CA LYS A 45 -14.57 -13.24 -2.85
C LYS A 45 -14.19 -11.99 -2.08
N LEU A 46 -12.99 -11.99 -1.51
CA LEU A 46 -12.51 -10.88 -0.71
C LEU A 46 -11.06 -10.59 -1.04
N VAL A 47 -10.79 -9.30 -1.26
CA VAL A 47 -9.43 -8.76 -1.32
C VAL A 47 -9.26 -7.85 -0.11
N GLU A 48 -8.26 -8.15 0.71
CA GLU A 48 -7.88 -7.35 1.86
C GLU A 48 -6.53 -6.71 1.62
N TYR A 49 -6.42 -5.44 1.97
CA TYR A 49 -5.18 -4.69 1.92
C TYR A 49 -4.71 -4.43 3.34
N ARG A 50 -3.49 -4.88 3.65
CA ARG A 50 -2.81 -4.57 4.91
C ARG A 50 -1.70 -3.57 4.64
N VAL A 51 -1.64 -2.50 5.42
CA VAL A 51 -0.60 -1.48 5.35
C VAL A 51 -0.01 -1.31 6.74
N ASP A 52 1.28 -1.60 6.86
CA ASP A 52 2.01 -1.53 8.12
C ASP A 52 3.00 -0.36 8.04
N PHE A 53 2.72 0.72 8.78
CA PHE A 53 3.52 1.95 8.73
C PHE A 53 4.85 1.78 9.46
N ASN A 54 5.94 1.94 8.72
CA ASN A 54 7.29 1.94 9.26
C ASN A 54 7.66 3.32 9.81
N ARG A 55 7.41 4.38 9.03
CA ARG A 55 7.77 5.77 9.39
C ARG A 55 6.76 6.78 8.83
N VAL A 56 6.52 7.85 9.58
CA VAL A 56 5.76 9.02 9.13
C VAL A 56 6.54 10.29 9.43
N PHE A 57 6.92 11.01 8.38
CA PHE A 57 7.61 12.30 8.49
C PHE A 57 6.60 13.44 8.39
N LYS A 58 6.57 14.29 9.42
CA LYS A 58 5.68 15.47 9.49
C LYS A 58 6.44 16.80 9.27
N THR A 59 7.61 16.76 8.62
CA THR A 59 8.48 17.92 8.39
C THR A 59 7.95 18.79 7.23
N LYS A 60 8.81 19.57 6.55
CA LYS A 60 8.40 20.33 5.36
C LYS A 60 7.84 19.42 4.26
N LEU A 61 8.38 18.21 4.13
CA LEU A 61 7.83 17.14 3.29
C LEU A 61 7.00 16.19 4.16
N LYS A 62 5.72 16.01 3.82
CA LYS A 62 4.84 15.03 4.46
C LYS A 62 5.02 13.70 3.74
N LEU A 63 5.63 12.72 4.40
CA LEU A 63 6.00 11.45 3.80
C LEU A 63 5.58 10.29 4.70
N GLY A 64 4.93 9.29 4.11
CA GLY A 64 4.65 8.01 4.74
C GLY A 64 5.49 6.93 4.08
N ILE A 65 6.06 6.05 4.89
CA ILE A 65 6.76 4.85 4.48
C ILE A 65 6.06 3.68 5.16
N ALA A 66 5.61 2.71 4.37
CA ALA A 66 4.89 1.55 4.86
C ALA A 66 5.23 0.31 4.03
N ASP A 67 5.22 -0.83 4.69
CA ASP A 67 5.13 -2.13 4.05
C ASP A 67 3.67 -2.45 3.78
N GLY A 68 3.41 -3.42 2.91
CA GLY A 68 2.04 -3.78 2.58
C GLY A 68 1.87 -5.19 2.05
N GLN A 69 0.64 -5.69 2.18
CA GLN A 69 0.23 -6.98 1.65
C GLN A 69 -1.13 -6.85 0.96
N LEU A 70 -1.30 -7.59 -0.14
CA LEU A 70 -2.62 -7.88 -0.69
C LEU A 70 -2.92 -9.35 -0.41
N ILE A 71 -4.03 -9.59 0.28
CA ILE A 71 -4.51 -10.89 0.70
C ILE A 71 -5.79 -11.19 -0.08
N ALA A 72 -5.82 -12.32 -0.78
CA ALA A 72 -7.00 -12.80 -1.51
C ALA A 72 -7.56 -14.03 -0.80
N ASP A 73 -8.82 -13.95 -0.36
CA ASP A 73 -9.51 -15.02 0.37
C ASP A 73 -8.67 -15.62 1.53
N GLY A 74 -8.01 -14.74 2.30
CA GLY A 74 -7.18 -15.11 3.45
C GLY A 74 -5.73 -15.54 3.11
N LYS A 75 -5.35 -15.61 1.84
CA LYS A 75 -3.98 -15.94 1.41
C LYS A 75 -3.22 -14.67 0.96
N PRO A 76 -2.04 -14.35 1.52
CA PRO A 76 -1.18 -13.29 1.00
C PRO A 76 -0.71 -13.64 -0.41
N ILE A 77 -0.94 -12.74 -1.37
CA ILE A 77 -0.56 -12.94 -2.77
C ILE A 77 0.38 -11.85 -3.27
N TYR A 78 0.33 -10.64 -2.70
CA TYR A 78 1.32 -9.58 -2.94
C TYR A 78 2.01 -9.22 -1.64
N GLU A 79 3.31 -8.97 -1.73
CA GLU A 79 4.12 -8.41 -0.64
C GLU A 79 4.89 -7.20 -1.15
N VAL A 80 4.84 -6.12 -0.38
CA VAL A 80 5.53 -4.86 -0.65
C VAL A 80 6.36 -4.51 0.58
N LYS A 81 7.64 -4.24 0.37
CA LYS A 81 8.56 -3.83 1.45
C LYS A 81 9.35 -2.59 1.07
N ASP A 82 9.51 -1.69 2.03
CA ASP A 82 10.56 -0.66 1.99
C ASP A 82 11.90 -1.31 2.32
N LYS A 83 12.94 -1.08 1.50
CA LYS A 83 14.27 -1.70 1.70
C LYS A 83 15.09 -0.97 2.74
#